data_AF-A0A6C0B2R9-F1
#
_entry.id   AF-A0A6C0B2R9-F1
#
_cell.length_a   1.000
_cell.length_b   1.000
_cell.length_c   1.000
_cell.angle_alpha   90.00
_cell.angle_beta   90.00
_cell.angle_gamma   90.00
#
_symmetry.space_group_name_H-M   'P 1'
#
loop_
_entity.id
_entity.type
_entity.pdbx_description
1 polymer ?
#
loop_
_entity_poly.entity_id
_entity_poly.type
_entity_poly.pdbx_seq_one_letter_code
_entity_poly.pdbx_strand_id
1 'polypeptide(L)'
;MGWYTNYEIEFADQIEWDDFTDNCLDKFNVQYLYLRDLELPRLVVCIYSTHSIEDILDALKTEYKTTMHYRKYDATVWIVHGWV
;
A
#
# COMPACT_ATOMS: atom_id res chain seq x y z
N MET A 1 -7.43 -12.53 -18.95
CA MET A 1 -7.63 -11.28 -18.21
C MET A 1 -7.66 -11.63 -16.74
N GLY A 2 -6.61 -11.29 -15.99
CA GLY A 2 -6.55 -11.57 -14.55
C GLY A 2 -7.55 -10.70 -13.79
N TRP A 3 -8.07 -11.22 -12.68
CA TRP A 3 -8.95 -10.45 -11.79
C TRP A 3 -8.05 -9.57 -10.92
N TYR A 4 -8.20 -8.25 -11.02
CA TYR A 4 -7.51 -7.33 -10.13
C TYR A 4 -8.10 -7.46 -8.73
N THR A 5 -7.25 -7.62 -7.72
CA THR A 5 -7.67 -7.53 -6.33
C THR A 5 -7.35 -6.15 -5.80
N ASN A 6 -8.33 -5.53 -5.14
CA ASN A 6 -8.19 -4.21 -4.52
C ASN A 6 -7.77 -4.37 -3.06
N TYR A 7 -6.70 -3.70 -2.68
CA TYR A 7 -6.18 -3.62 -1.32
C TYR A 7 -6.04 -2.17 -0.89
N GLU A 8 -6.28 -1.89 0.38
CA GLU A 8 -5.94 -0.61 0.99
C GLU A 8 -4.71 -0.80 1.84
N ILE A 9 -3.74 0.12 1.73
CA ILE A 9 -2.51 0.13 2.49
C ILE A 9 -2.40 1.46 3.23
N GLU A 10 -2.18 1.41 4.53
CA GLU A 10 -1.92 2.55 5.41
C GLU A 10 -0.45 2.50 5.87
N PHE A 11 0.26 3.60 5.71
CA PHE A 11 1.63 3.74 6.21
C PHE A 11 1.59 4.30 7.64
N ALA A 12 2.35 3.68 8.55
CA ALA A 12 2.37 4.09 9.95
C ALA A 12 3.07 5.45 10.16
N ASP A 13 4.13 5.70 9.39
CA ASP A 13 4.87 6.95 9.41
C ASP A 13 4.27 7.98 8.44
N GLN A 14 4.54 9.27 8.70
CA GLN A 14 4.21 10.34 7.79
C GLN A 14 5.11 10.26 6.56
N ILE A 15 4.51 9.90 5.42
CA ILE A 15 5.14 9.93 4.10
C ILE A 15 4.40 11.00 3.30
N GLU A 16 5.13 12.01 2.83
CA GLU A 16 4.56 13.01 1.95
C GLU A 16 4.24 12.38 0.59
N TRP A 17 3.15 12.82 -0.02
CA TRP A 17 2.74 12.30 -1.33
C TRP A 17 3.83 12.50 -2.39
N ASP A 18 4.52 13.63 -2.37
CA ASP A 18 5.58 13.93 -3.33
C ASP A 18 6.79 12.98 -3.18
N ASP A 19 6.95 12.38 -1.99
CA ASP A 19 7.96 11.36 -1.70
C ASP A 19 7.47 9.95 -2.03
N PHE A 20 6.15 9.76 -2.24
CA PHE A 20 5.61 8.49 -2.68
C PHE A 20 5.90 8.27 -4.17
N THR A 21 7.00 7.57 -4.44
CA THR A 21 7.38 7.14 -5.78
C THR A 21 6.78 5.78 -6.11
N ASP A 22 6.10 5.71 -7.25
CA ASP A 22 5.48 4.50 -7.83
C ASP A 22 6.46 3.63 -8.61
N ASN A 23 7.71 4.10 -8.80
CA ASN A 23 8.77 3.37 -9.50
C ASN A 23 8.97 1.93 -8.97
N CYS A 24 8.78 1.71 -7.66
CA CYS A 24 8.89 0.37 -7.07
C CYS A 24 7.68 -0.55 -7.40
N LEU A 25 6.56 0.03 -7.82
CA LEU A 25 5.28 -0.63 -8.11
C LEU A 25 5.08 -0.96 -9.60
N ASP A 26 5.80 -0.30 -10.51
CA ASP A 26 5.71 -0.51 -11.96
C ASP A 26 5.83 -1.98 -12.37
N LYS A 27 6.69 -2.73 -11.65
CA LYS A 27 6.94 -4.16 -11.90
C LYS A 27 5.76 -5.08 -11.56
N PHE A 28 4.74 -4.58 -10.86
CA PHE A 28 3.59 -5.35 -10.40
C PHE A 28 2.28 -5.03 -11.14
N ASN A 29 2.34 -4.26 -12.24
CA ASN A 29 1.16 -3.87 -13.01
C ASN A 29 0.04 -3.31 -12.09
N VAL A 30 0.44 -2.36 -11.24
CA VAL A 30 -0.43 -1.78 -10.20
C VAL A 30 -1.11 -0.54 -10.76
N GLN A 31 -2.42 -0.42 -10.51
CA GLN A 31 -3.07 0.88 -10.48
C GLN A 31 -3.28 1.27 -9.03
N TYR A 32 -3.12 2.55 -8.69
CA TYR A 32 -3.34 2.99 -7.33
C TYR A 32 -4.11 4.31 -7.23
N LEU A 33 -4.86 4.45 -6.14
CA LEU A 33 -5.59 5.66 -5.79
C LEU A 33 -5.10 6.18 -4.44
N TYR A 34 -4.72 7.45 -4.41
CA TYR A 34 -4.33 8.12 -3.18
C TYR A 34 -5.54 8.46 -2.32
N LEU A 35 -5.44 8.12 -1.05
CA LEU A 35 -6.36 8.51 0.01
C LEU A 35 -5.55 9.24 1.09
N ARG A 36 -5.89 10.50 1.34
CA ARG A 36 -5.34 11.22 2.49
C ARG A 36 -6.20 10.91 3.70
N ASP A 37 -5.58 10.46 4.79
CA ASP A 37 -6.25 10.48 6.08
C ASP A 37 -6.36 11.95 6.55
N LEU A 38 -7.58 12.39 6.82
CA LEU A 38 -7.86 13.77 7.24
C LEU A 38 -7.72 13.96 8.75
N GLU A 39 -7.71 12.88 9.52
CA GLU A 39 -7.54 12.90 10.97
C GLU A 39 -6.07 12.74 11.36
N LEU A 40 -5.31 11.94 10.62
CA LEU A 40 -3.89 11.68 10.86
C LEU A 40 -3.05 12.03 9.63
N PRO A 41 -1.82 12.54 9.77
CA PRO A 41 -0.94 12.85 8.64
C PRO A 41 -0.33 11.56 8.07
N ARG A 42 -1.17 10.65 7.59
CA ARG A 42 -0.78 9.33 7.07
C ARG A 42 -1.15 9.19 5.60
N LEU A 43 -0.28 8.48 4.90
CA LEU A 43 -0.50 8.08 3.52
C LEU A 43 -1.36 6.80 3.51
N VAL A 44 -2.48 6.84 2.79
CA VAL A 44 -3.27 5.65 2.48
C VAL A 44 -3.34 5.50 0.96
N VAL A 45 -3.13 4.28 0.46
CA VAL A 45 -3.19 3.98 -0.97
C VAL A 45 -4.08 2.78 -1.22
N CYS A 46 -4.98 2.88 -2.19
CA CYS A 46 -5.67 1.71 -2.73
C CYS A 46 -4.83 1.15 -3.88
N ILE A 47 -4.49 -0.13 -3.84
CA ILE A 47 -3.72 -0.82 -4.88
C ILE A 47 -4.60 -1.88 -5.56
N TYR A 48 -4.65 -1.81 -6.88
CA TYR A 48 -5.27 -2.80 -7.75
C TYR A 48 -4.15 -3.56 -8.46
N SER A 49 -4.00 -4.84 -8.15
CA SER A 49 -2.98 -5.69 -8.79
C SER A 49 -3.49 -7.09 -9.09
N THR A 50 -2.84 -7.73 -10.05
CA THR A 50 -2.94 -9.17 -10.30
C THR A 50 -1.89 -9.99 -9.53
N HIS A 51 -0.95 -9.32 -8.85
CA HIS A 51 0.07 -9.93 -8.00
C HIS A 51 -0.43 -10.08 -6.56
N SER A 52 0.29 -10.86 -5.76
CA SER A 52 0.06 -10.96 -4.32
C SER A 52 0.33 -9.61 -3.66
N ILE A 53 -0.43 -9.31 -2.61
CA ILE A 53 -0.23 -8.07 -1.86
C ILE A 53 1.07 -8.12 -1.06
N GLU A 54 1.49 -9.31 -0.66
CA GLU A 54 2.73 -9.56 0.08
C GLU A 54 3.97 -9.13 -0.72
N ASP A 55 4.04 -9.47 -2.02
CA ASP A 55 5.17 -9.07 -2.88
C ASP A 55 5.25 -7.54 -3.04
N ILE A 56 4.09 -6.90 -3.13
CA ILE A 56 3.96 -5.44 -3.24
C ILE A 56 4.39 -4.77 -1.93
N LEU A 57 3.92 -5.29 -0.79
CA LEU A 57 4.27 -4.80 0.53
C LEU A 57 5.76 -4.97 0.82
N ASP A 58 6.40 -6.06 0.39
CA ASP A 58 7.85 -6.24 0.56
C ASP A 58 8.66 -5.24 -0.26
N ALA A 59 8.20 -4.89 -1.46
CA ALA A 59 8.82 -3.83 -2.27
C ALA A 59 8.67 -2.45 -1.60
N LEU A 60 7.46 -2.11 -1.15
CA LEU A 60 7.19 -0.86 -0.44
C LEU A 60 7.97 -0.77 0.87
N LYS A 61 8.12 -1.89 1.60
CA LYS A 61 8.86 -1.96 2.85
C LYS A 61 10.35 -1.67 2.64
N THR A 62 10.91 -2.13 1.51
CA THR A 62 12.30 -1.87 1.15
C THR A 62 12.55 -0.38 0.90
N GLU A 63 11.59 0.31 0.27
CA GLU A 63 11.70 1.72 -0.09
C GLU A 63 11.47 2.63 1.13
N TYR A 64 10.31 2.50 1.78
CA TYR A 64 9.86 3.45 2.81
C TYR A 64 10.30 3.08 4.24
N LYS A 65 10.81 1.85 4.45
CA LYS A 65 11.34 1.36 5.74
C LYS A 65 10.41 1.56 6.94
N THR A 66 9.10 1.57 6.72
CA THR A 66 8.08 1.75 7.76
C THR A 66 7.20 0.52 7.89
N THR A 67 6.46 0.44 8.99
CA THR A 67 5.38 -0.53 9.16
C THR A 67 4.19 -0.10 8.32
N MET A 68 3.57 -1.04 7.62
CA MET A 68 2.37 -0.82 6.85
C MET A 68 1.24 -1.68 7.39
N HIS A 69 0.02 -1.16 7.35
CA HIS A 69 -1.19 -1.94 7.56
C HIS A 69 -1.85 -2.13 6.21
N TYR A 70 -2.39 -3.31 5.96
CA TYR A 70 -3.16 -3.53 4.74
C TYR A 70 -4.46 -4.27 5.02
N ARG A 71 -5.42 -4.09 4.12
CA ARG A 71 -6.65 -4.87 4.09
C ARG A 71 -7.11 -5.06 2.66
N LYS A 72 -7.89 -6.12 2.42
CA LYS A 72 -8.65 -6.21 1.17
C LYS A 72 -9.74 -5.15 1.19
N TYR A 73 -10.05 -4.55 0.04
CA TYR A 73 -11.19 -3.64 -0.07
C TYR A 73 -12.47 -4.33 0.41
N ASP A 74 -13.29 -3.61 1.18
CA ASP A 74 -14.49 -4.10 1.88
C ASP A 74 -14.23 -5.06 3.07
N ALA A 75 -12.97 -5.32 3.43
CA ALA A 75 -12.66 -6.04 4.67
C ALA A 75 -12.68 -5.10 5.88
N THR A 76 -13.13 -5.61 7.02
CA THR A 76 -13.15 -4.86 8.29
C THR A 76 -11.87 -5.01 9.10
N VAL A 77 -11.01 -5.96 8.74
CA VAL A 77 -9.80 -6.33 9.49
C VAL A 77 -8.56 -5.79 8.78
N TRP A 78 -7.73 -5.06 9.53
CA TRP A 78 -6.39 -4.65 9.12
C TRP A 78 -5.35 -5.69 9.53
N ILE A 79 -4.43 -5.98 8.63
CA ILE A 79 -3.30 -6.89 8.84
C ILE A 79 -2.03 -6.04 8.90
N VAL A 80 -1.19 -6.27 9.91
CA VAL A 80 0.07 -5.56 10.09
C VAL A 80 1.16 -6.25 9.27
N HIS A 81 1.88 -5.48 8.45
CA HIS A 81 3.08 -5.90 7.73
C HIS A 81 4.26 -5.02 8.18
N GLY A 82 5.04 -5.51 9.14
CA GLY A 82 6.08 -4.75 9.83
C GLY A 82 7.43 -5.48 9.91
N TRP A 83 8.41 -4.83 10.55
CA TRP A 83 9.68 -5.47 10.92
C TRP A 83 9.48 -6.30 12.20
N VAL A 84 10.04 -7.51 12.23
CA VAL A 84 10.35 -8.25 13.46
C VAL A 84 11.79 -7.95 13.83
#